data_AF-A0A6A3JQI3-F1
#
_entry.id   AF-A0A6A3JQI3-F1
#
_cell.length_a   1.000
_cell.length_b   1.000
_cell.length_c   1.000
_cell.angle_alpha   90.00
_cell.angle_beta   90.00
_cell.angle_gamma   90.00
#
_symmetry.space_group_name_H-M   'P 1'
#
loop_
_entity.id
_entity.type
_entity.pdbx_description
1 polymer ?
#
loop_
_entity_poly.entity_id
_entity_poly.type
_entity_poly.pdbx_seq_one_letter_code
_entity_poly.pdbx_strand_id
1 'polypeptide(L)'
;MWGNPITRNLNRSTWETAILDRPPTSVARLLRPADSTLESHLANVTQSASVALDCVQGALEGYRVIRRDWEALDRRLEEYERLLETRGAVIEGFLRDIAPPSRSSVPDPMLHLDNAADTDHID
;
A
#
# COMPACT_ATOMS: atom_id res chain seq x y z
N MET A 1 -25.50 -0.16 -47.86
CA MET A 1 -26.17 0.02 -49.17
C MET A 1 -27.27 -1.04 -49.32
N TRP A 2 -28.47 -0.76 -48.83
CA TRP A 2 -29.60 -1.71 -48.76
C TRP A 2 -30.37 -1.84 -50.08
N GLY A 3 -30.03 -1.03 -51.08
CA GLY A 3 -30.53 -1.16 -52.44
C GLY A 3 -29.99 -2.39 -53.19
N ASN A 4 -28.88 -3.00 -52.77
CA ASN A 4 -28.23 -4.09 -53.52
C ASN A 4 -29.07 -5.39 -53.62
N PRO A 5 -29.82 -5.81 -52.57
CA PRO A 5 -30.80 -6.89 -52.68
C PRO A 5 -32.05 -6.50 -53.50
N ILE A 6 -32.46 -5.22 -53.46
CA ILE A 6 -33.61 -4.70 -54.22
C ILE A 6 -33.29 -4.70 -55.71
N THR A 7 -32.11 -4.22 -56.09
CA THR A 7 -31.66 -4.17 -57.48
C THR A 7 -31.31 -5.53 -58.09
N ARG A 8 -31.13 -6.55 -57.24
CA ARG A 8 -30.93 -7.95 -57.66
C ARG A 8 -32.22 -8.75 -57.80
N ASN A 9 -33.36 -8.21 -57.37
CA ASN A 9 -34.65 -8.82 -57.66
C ASN A 9 -35.04 -8.53 -59.12
N LEU A 10 -35.39 -9.59 -59.87
CA LEU A 10 -35.70 -9.55 -61.32
C LEU A 10 -36.88 -8.63 -61.68
N ASN A 11 -37.71 -8.23 -60.70
CA ASN A 11 -38.87 -7.37 -60.95
C ASN A 11 -38.56 -5.89 -60.66
N ARG A 12 -38.20 -5.14 -61.71
CA ARG A 12 -37.90 -3.69 -61.62
C ARG A 12 -39.10 -2.82 -61.27
N SER A 13 -40.32 -3.32 -61.47
CA SER A 13 -41.55 -2.56 -61.21
C SER A 13 -41.82 -2.28 -59.73
N THR A 14 -41.12 -2.96 -58.81
CA THR A 14 -41.32 -2.82 -57.36
C THR A 14 -40.19 -2.06 -56.66
N TRP A 15 -39.16 -1.63 -57.39
CA TRP A 15 -37.99 -0.98 -56.82
C TRP A 15 -38.33 0.37 -56.16
N GLU A 16 -39.17 1.17 -56.81
CA GLU A 16 -39.54 2.50 -56.34
C GLU A 16 -40.25 2.43 -54.97
N THR A 17 -41.16 1.48 -54.82
CA THR A 17 -41.86 1.21 -53.55
C THR A 17 -40.91 0.63 -52.49
N ALA A 18 -40.05 -0.31 -52.87
CA ALA A 18 -39.08 -0.93 -51.96
C ALA A 18 -37.99 0.03 -51.49
N ILE A 19 -37.71 1.08 -52.27
CA ILE A 19 -36.78 2.16 -51.89
C ILE A 19 -37.40 3.13 -50.87
N LEU A 20 -38.72 3.26 -50.88
CA LEU A 20 -39.43 4.09 -49.90
C LEU A 20 -39.63 3.37 -48.56
N ASP A 21 -39.39 2.06 -48.51
CA ASP A 21 -39.51 1.28 -47.29
C ASP A 21 -38.38 1.56 -46.30
N ARG A 22 -38.69 1.45 -45.00
CA ARG A 22 -37.71 1.69 -43.93
C ARG A 22 -36.54 0.70 -44.06
N PRO A 23 -35.27 1.15 -43.96
CA PRO A 23 -34.12 0.26 -44.06
C PRO A 23 -34.18 -0.83 -42.98
N PRO A 24 -33.70 -2.06 -43.28
CA PRO A 24 -33.62 -3.13 -42.30
C PRO A 24 -32.91 -2.69 -41.01
N THR A 25 -33.36 -3.21 -39.87
CA THR A 25 -32.91 -2.79 -38.53
C THR A 25 -31.39 -2.79 -38.36
N SER A 26 -30.68 -3.72 -39.01
CA SER A 26 -29.23 -3.78 -39.04
C SER A 26 -28.59 -2.56 -39.70
N VAL A 27 -29.16 -2.06 -40.79
CA VAL A 27 -28.69 -0.86 -41.52
C VAL A 27 -29.15 0.41 -40.81
N ALA A 28 -30.35 0.43 -40.25
CA ALA A 28 -30.85 1.56 -39.46
C ALA A 28 -29.96 1.86 -38.23
N ARG A 29 -29.37 0.82 -37.61
CA ARG A 29 -28.39 0.99 -36.51
C ARG A 29 -27.07 1.59 -36.98
N LEU A 30 -26.63 1.29 -38.20
CA LEU A 30 -25.42 1.87 -38.79
C LEU A 30 -25.61 3.34 -39.23
N LEU A 31 -26.87 3.75 -39.44
CA LEU A 31 -27.24 5.12 -39.78
C LEU A 31 -27.59 5.96 -38.53
N ARG A 32 -27.61 5.37 -37.33
CA ARG A 32 -27.70 6.15 -36.10
C ARG A 32 -26.44 7.01 -35.97
N PRO A 33 -26.55 8.25 -35.45
CA PRO A 33 -25.39 9.11 -35.27
C PRO A 33 -24.35 8.37 -34.42
N ALA A 34 -23.21 8.04 -35.02
CA ALA A 34 -22.11 7.39 -34.31
C ALA A 34 -21.61 8.29 -33.16
N ASP A 35 -21.74 9.60 -33.35
CA ASP A 35 -21.30 10.65 -32.45
C ASP A 35 -21.98 10.54 -31.07
N SER A 36 -23.29 10.27 -31.00
CA SER A 36 -23.98 10.20 -29.70
C SER A 36 -23.57 8.99 -28.84
N THR A 37 -23.18 7.89 -29.49
CA THR A 37 -22.72 6.67 -28.79
C THR A 37 -21.25 6.82 -28.36
N LEU A 38 -20.42 7.39 -29.24
CA LEU A 38 -19.01 7.67 -28.93
C LEU A 38 -18.89 8.73 -27.83
N GLU A 39 -19.63 9.84 -27.93
CA GLU A 39 -19.65 10.91 -26.93
C GLU A 39 -20.11 10.40 -25.56
N SER A 40 -21.17 9.58 -25.52
CA SER A 40 -21.63 8.96 -24.27
C SER A 40 -20.57 8.03 -23.67
N HIS A 41 -19.87 7.25 -24.52
CA HIS A 41 -18.79 6.40 -24.05
C HIS A 41 -17.61 7.22 -23.49
N LEU A 42 -17.20 8.28 -24.19
CA LEU A 42 -16.14 9.18 -23.73
C LEU A 42 -16.51 9.89 -22.42
N ALA A 43 -17.77 10.31 -22.27
CA ALA A 43 -18.25 10.92 -21.03
C ALA A 43 -18.17 9.92 -19.85
N ASN A 44 -18.61 8.67 -20.06
CA ASN A 44 -18.54 7.63 -19.03
C ASN A 44 -17.10 7.29 -18.64
N VAL A 45 -16.19 7.20 -19.61
CA VAL A 45 -14.76 6.97 -19.37
C VAL A 45 -14.14 8.14 -18.61
N THR A 46 -14.45 9.38 -19.01
CA THR A 46 -13.95 10.60 -18.34
C THR A 46 -14.44 10.68 -16.90
N GLN A 47 -15.72 10.38 -16.67
CA GLN A 47 -16.29 10.35 -15.33
C GLN A 47 -15.62 9.26 -14.48
N SER A 48 -15.45 8.06 -15.03
CA SER A 48 -14.82 6.94 -14.32
C SER A 48 -13.35 7.23 -14.00
N ALA A 49 -12.61 7.85 -14.92
CA ALA A 49 -11.23 8.28 -14.70
C ALA A 49 -11.14 9.37 -13.62
N SER A 50 -12.09 10.30 -13.59
CA SER A 50 -12.14 11.36 -12.57
C SER A 50 -12.36 10.78 -11.17
N VAL A 51 -13.34 9.86 -11.01
CA VAL A 51 -13.58 9.17 -9.73
C VAL A 51 -12.36 8.36 -9.31
N ALA A 52 -11.73 7.63 -10.24
CA ALA A 52 -10.51 6.87 -9.93
C ALA A 52 -9.38 7.79 -9.44
N LEU A 53 -9.22 8.96 -10.06
CA LEU A 53 -8.25 9.97 -9.64
C LEU A 53 -8.55 10.49 -8.24
N ASP A 54 -9.81 10.84 -7.96
CA ASP A 54 -10.23 11.31 -6.63
C ASP A 54 -9.97 10.26 -5.54
N CYS A 55 -10.23 8.98 -5.83
CA CYS A 55 -9.90 7.89 -4.92
C CYS A 55 -8.39 7.80 -4.62
N VAL A 56 -7.55 7.89 -5.65
CA VAL A 56 -6.09 7.86 -5.49
C VAL A 56 -5.60 9.07 -4.69
N GLN A 57 -6.15 10.26 -4.97
CA GLN A 57 -5.81 11.48 -4.23
C GLN A 57 -6.21 11.36 -2.76
N GLY A 58 -7.42 10.87 -2.48
CA GLY A 58 -7.88 10.62 -1.11
C GLY A 58 -7.00 9.61 -0.37
N ALA A 59 -6.61 8.51 -1.03
CA ALA A 59 -5.69 7.53 -0.47
C ALA A 59 -4.30 8.14 -0.20
N LEU A 60 -3.81 9.01 -1.08
CA LEU A 60 -2.53 9.70 -0.91
C LEU A 60 -2.55 10.67 0.27
N GLU A 61 -3.66 11.39 0.49
CA GLU A 61 -3.82 12.21 1.70
C GLU A 61 -3.84 11.36 2.96
N GLY A 62 -4.56 10.24 2.94
CA GLY A 62 -4.54 9.26 4.05
C GLY A 62 -3.12 8.76 4.36
N TYR A 63 -2.37 8.41 3.32
CA TYR A 63 -0.96 8.02 3.45
C TYR A 63 -0.10 9.13 4.08
N ARG A 64 -0.30 10.40 3.67
CA ARG A 64 0.45 11.53 4.25
C ARG A 64 0.15 11.73 5.73
N VAL A 65 -1.08 11.49 6.17
CA VAL A 65 -1.44 11.53 7.61
C VAL A 65 -0.68 10.43 8.37
N ILE A 66 -0.78 9.18 7.91
CA ILE A 66 -0.09 8.04 8.54
C ILE A 66 1.42 8.30 8.62
N ARG A 67 2.02 8.88 7.57
CA ARG A 67 3.45 9.21 7.58
C ARG A 67 3.80 10.25 8.65
N ARG A 68 3.00 11.31 8.79
CA ARG A 68 3.21 12.33 9.84
C ARG A 68 3.08 11.74 11.25
N ASP A 69 2.11 10.85 11.45
CA ASP A 69 1.92 10.19 12.74
C ASP A 69 3.11 9.30 13.09
N TRP A 70 3.64 8.57 12.10
CA TRP A 70 4.88 7.80 12.27
C TRP A 70 6.07 8.68 12.64
N GLU A 71 6.29 9.80 11.94
CA GLU A 71 7.36 10.76 12.26
C GLU A 71 7.20 11.38 13.66
N ALA A 72 5.96 11.53 14.14
CA ALA A 72 5.70 12.00 15.51
C ALA A 72 5.99 10.92 16.55
N LEU A 73 5.66 9.66 16.26
CA LEU A 73 5.99 8.53 17.14
C LEU A 73 7.50 8.31 17.23
N ASP A 74 8.20 8.41 16.11
CA ASP A 74 9.66 8.26 16.02
C ASP A 74 10.38 9.28 16.91
N ARG A 75 10.04 10.57 16.80
CA ARG A 75 10.55 11.63 17.68
C ARG A 75 10.30 11.36 19.16
N ARG A 76 9.13 10.81 19.51
CA ARG A 76 8.83 10.44 20.91
C ARG A 76 9.72 9.30 21.38
N LEU A 77 10.00 8.31 20.53
CA LEU A 77 10.90 7.22 20.87
C LEU A 77 12.33 7.72 21.11
N GLU A 78 12.83 8.62 20.27
CA GLU A 78 14.14 9.27 20.46
C GLU A 78 14.20 10.05 21.79
N GLU A 79 13.14 10.77 22.15
CA GLU A 79 13.04 11.48 23.44
C GLU A 79 13.08 10.50 24.63
N TYR A 80 12.35 9.38 24.53
CA TYR A 80 12.36 8.35 25.56
C TYR A 80 13.73 7.67 25.69
N GLU A 81 14.38 7.36 24.58
CA GLU A 81 15.73 6.79 24.55
C GLU A 81 16.70 7.70 25.29
N ARG A 82 16.76 8.98 24.91
CA ARG A 82 17.62 9.98 25.58
C ARG A 82 17.32 10.12 27.08
N LEU A 83 16.04 10.07 27.46
CA LEU A 83 15.64 10.11 28.85
C LEU A 83 16.16 8.88 29.61
N LEU A 84 16.07 7.70 29.02
CA LEU A 84 16.55 6.46 29.62
C LEU A 84 18.07 6.43 29.71
N GLU A 85 18.79 6.86 28.68
CA GLU A 85 20.26 7.01 28.70
C GLU A 85 20.69 7.93 29.83
N THR A 86 20.03 9.09 29.96
CA THR A 86 20.33 10.06 31.03
C THR A 86 20.10 9.44 32.41
N ARG A 87 18.98 8.74 32.61
CA ARG A 87 18.68 8.07 33.87
C ARG A 87 19.67 6.95 34.16
N GLY A 88 20.06 6.17 33.15
CA GLY A 88 21.08 5.13 33.24
C GLY A 88 22.41 5.72 33.72
N ALA A 89 22.88 6.80 33.09
CA ALA A 89 24.11 7.48 33.48
C ALA A 89 24.07 8.01 34.92
N VAL A 90 22.94 8.54 35.38
CA VAL A 90 22.77 8.99 36.77
C VAL A 90 22.87 7.81 37.75
N ILE A 91 22.22 6.69 37.44
CA ILE A 91 22.28 5.48 38.28
C ILE A 91 23.71 4.92 38.32
N GLU A 92 24.38 4.84 37.17
CA GLU A 92 25.78 4.43 37.11
C GLU A 92 26.68 5.34 37.94
N GLY A 93 26.44 6.65 37.94
CA GLY A 93 27.12 7.60 38.82
C GLY A 93 26.96 7.24 40.28
N PHE A 94 25.71 7.03 40.73
CA PHE A 94 25.46 6.60 42.12
C PHE A 94 26.15 5.28 42.46
N LEU A 95 26.14 4.31 41.55
CA LEU A 95 26.80 3.02 41.78
C LEU A 95 28.33 3.15 41.95
N ARG A 96 28.97 4.09 41.23
CA ARG A 96 30.40 4.37 41.40
C ARG A 96 30.71 5.04 42.74
N ASP A 97 29.79 5.83 43.26
CA ASP A 97 29.96 6.56 44.52
C ASP A 97 29.62 5.71 45.76
N ILE A 98 28.97 4.56 45.59
CA ILE A 98 28.73 3.60 46.67
C ILE A 98 30.06 2.94 47.05
N ALA A 99 30.45 3.09 48.33
CA ALA A 99 31.62 2.41 48.87
C ALA A 99 31.49 0.89 48.69
N PRO A 100 32.55 0.19 48.26
CA PRO A 100 32.51 -1.26 48.15
C PRO A 100 32.17 -1.89 49.50
N PRO A 101 31.51 -3.06 49.50
CA PRO A 101 31.20 -3.78 50.72
C PRO A 101 32.46 -4.01 51.56
N SER A 102 32.31 -3.99 52.88
CA SER A 102 33.45 -4.19 53.79
C SER A 102 34.06 -5.58 53.55
N ARG A 103 35.39 -5.71 53.69
CA ARG A 103 36.09 -7.00 53.52
C ARG A 103 35.47 -8.13 54.34
N SER A 104 34.91 -7.84 55.51
CA SER A 104 34.27 -8.84 56.37
C SER A 104 32.90 -9.31 55.87
N SER A 105 32.29 -8.58 54.94
CA SER A 105 30.98 -8.91 54.34
C SER A 105 31.09 -9.64 53.00
N VAL A 106 32.30 -9.71 52.42
CA VAL A 106 32.59 -10.48 51.21
C VAL A 106 33.15 -11.84 51.64
N PRO A 107 32.44 -12.96 51.40
CA PRO A 107 32.97 -14.29 51.68
C PRO A 107 34.28 -14.51 50.93
N ASP A 108 35.31 -15.01 51.61
CA ASP A 108 36.58 -15.30 50.96
C ASP A 108 36.38 -16.44 49.94
N PRO A 109 36.54 -16.17 48.63
CA PRO A 109 36.37 -17.18 47.59
C PRO A 109 37.41 -18.30 47.70
N MET A 110 38.55 -18.05 48.36
CA MET A 110 39.59 -19.06 48.58
C MET A 110 39.19 -20.13 49.59
N LEU A 111 38.18 -19.89 50.43
CA LEU A 111 37.72 -20.87 51.43
C LEU A 111 36.95 -22.05 50.81
N HIS A 112 36.50 -21.93 49.55
CA HIS A 112 35.70 -22.95 48.86
C HIS A 112 36.40 -23.51 47.61
N LEU A 113 37.66 -23.15 47.38
CA LEU A 113 38.46 -23.72 46.30
C LEU A 113 39.07 -25.02 46.80
N ASP A 114 38.46 -26.14 46.43
CA ASP A 114 39.11 -27.44 46.54
C ASP A 114 40.26 -27.49 45.53
N ASN A 115 41.41 -28.00 45.98
CA ASN A 115 42.52 -28.26 45.07
C ASN A 115 42.06 -29.27 44.02
N ALA A 116 42.26 -28.94 42.73
CA ALA A 116 42.06 -29.91 41.66
C ALA A 116 42.97 -31.12 41.94
N ALA A 117 42.43 -32.33 41.81
CA ALA A 117 43.21 -33.54 41.95
C ALA A 117 44.36 -33.50 40.94
N ASP A 118 45.59 -33.68 41.42
CA ASP A 118 46.76 -33.80 40.57
C ASP A 118 46.70 -35.15 39.83
N THR A 119 46.20 -35.11 38.59
CA THR A 119 46.08 -36.31 37.75
C THR A 119 47.38 -36.67 37.04
N ASP A 120 48.38 -35.80 37.10
CA ASP A 120 49.62 -35.94 36.32
C ASP A 120 50.70 -36.73 37.08
N HIS A 121 50.47 -37.01 38.37
CA HIS A 121 51.37 -37.74 39.27
C HIS A 121 50.69 -38.92 39.97
N ILE A 122 49.94 -39.74 39.23
CA ILE A 122 49.36 -40.99 39.74
C ILE A 122 50.34 -42.14 39.45
N ASP A 123 50.87 -42.77 40.51
CA ASP A 123 51.68 -44.01 40.48
C ASP A 123 50.86 -45.25 40.06
#